data_AF-A0A951V8Q8-F1
#
_entry.id   AF-A0A951V8Q8-F1
#
_cell.length_a   1.000
_cell.length_b   1.000
_cell.length_c   1.000
_cell.angle_alpha   90.00
_cell.angle_beta   90.00
_cell.angle_gamma   90.00
#
_symmetry.space_group_name_H-M   'P 1'
#
loop_
_entity.id
_entity.type
_entity.pdbx_description
1 polymer ?
#
loop_
_entity_poly.entity_id
_entity_poly.type
_entity_poly.pdbx_seq_one_letter_code
_entity_poly.pdbx_strand_id
1 'polypeptide(L)'
;MTNEITIDPNTRYYRTEAFWADAEFYFYGKVTNAGGKDKANIHIVTDELGTVIIKTPISFLEKYDENLLYKTFGIRATGKQHSETGQIDTSSLSFVELIDYQRNYDEEYLKGLREKAKKAWLGKTNPDEWLREIRGGYDGILLHY
;
A
#
# COMPACT_ATOMS: atom_id res chain seq x y z
N MET A 1 -33.36 23.71 -25.41
CA MET A 1 -33.41 22.31 -25.89
C MET A 1 -33.41 21.43 -24.67
N THR A 2 -34.46 20.65 -24.47
CA THR A 2 -34.64 19.74 -23.33
C THR A 2 -34.30 18.34 -23.79
N ASN A 3 -33.30 17.71 -23.18
CA ASN A 3 -32.97 16.31 -23.44
C ASN A 3 -33.91 15.45 -22.58
N GLU A 4 -34.73 14.62 -23.24
CA GLU A 4 -35.63 13.67 -22.59
C GLU A 4 -35.04 12.27 -22.68
N ILE A 5 -35.08 11.53 -21.57
CA ILE A 5 -34.60 10.15 -21.47
C ILE A 5 -35.80 9.28 -21.13
N THR A 6 -36.08 8.28 -21.96
CA THR A 6 -37.16 7.30 -21.77
C THR A 6 -36.56 5.98 -21.30
N ILE A 7 -37.02 5.47 -20.15
CA ILE A 7 -36.62 4.18 -19.57
C ILE A 7 -37.79 3.21 -19.75
N ASP A 8 -37.54 2.05 -20.34
CA ASP A 8 -38.55 1.02 -20.60
C ASP A 8 -38.18 -0.35 -19.96
N PRO A 9 -39.09 -1.35 -19.97
CA PRO A 9 -38.84 -2.67 -19.36
C PRO A 9 -37.72 -3.49 -20.03
N ASN A 10 -37.28 -3.12 -21.23
CA ASN A 10 -36.17 -3.74 -21.94
C ASN A 10 -34.84 -3.02 -21.68
N THR A 11 -34.88 -1.87 -21.01
CA THR A 11 -33.73 -1.07 -20.65
C THR A 11 -32.95 -1.79 -19.55
N ARG A 12 -31.85 -2.43 -19.94
CA ARG A 12 -30.91 -3.02 -18.99
C ARG A 12 -29.98 -1.94 -18.45
N TYR A 13 -30.28 -1.46 -17.24
CA TYR A 13 -29.38 -0.59 -16.50
C TYR A 13 -28.24 -1.42 -15.91
N TYR A 14 -27.05 -1.29 -16.47
CA TYR A 14 -25.83 -1.83 -15.88
C TYR A 14 -25.19 -0.72 -15.06
N ARG A 15 -25.26 -0.82 -13.73
CA ARG A 15 -24.48 0.04 -12.85
C ARG A 15 -23.02 -0.40 -12.96
N THR A 16 -22.24 0.27 -13.79
CA THR A 16 -20.77 0.19 -13.72
C THR A 16 -20.34 0.99 -12.50
N GLU A 17 -20.53 0.41 -11.31
CA GLU A 17 -19.91 0.96 -10.12
C GLU A 17 -18.42 0.67 -10.18
N ALA A 18 -17.62 1.67 -10.56
CA ALA A 18 -16.22 1.71 -10.16
C ALA A 18 -16.17 1.84 -8.63
N PHE A 19 -16.25 0.69 -7.95
CA PHE A 19 -16.33 0.56 -6.49
C PHE A 19 -14.96 0.77 -5.87
N TRP A 20 -14.63 2.00 -5.52
CA TRP A 20 -13.54 2.26 -4.58
C TRP A 20 -13.93 1.72 -3.19
N ALA A 21 -13.28 0.65 -2.74
CA ALA A 21 -13.51 0.01 -1.45
C ALA A 21 -12.41 0.39 -0.45
N ASP A 22 -12.75 0.46 0.84
CA ASP A 22 -11.75 0.66 1.89
C ASP A 22 -10.84 -0.57 2.01
N ALA A 23 -9.53 -0.34 2.09
CA ALA A 23 -8.50 -1.35 2.15
C ALA A 23 -7.37 -0.95 3.10
N GLU A 24 -6.62 -1.95 3.58
CA GLU A 24 -5.38 -1.77 4.32
C GLU A 24 -4.17 -2.07 3.44
N PHE A 25 -3.13 -1.26 3.57
CA PHE A 25 -1.89 -1.34 2.80
C PHE A 25 -0.69 -1.35 3.74
N TYR A 26 0.39 -1.99 3.28
CA TYR A 26 1.67 -2.06 3.98
C TYR A 26 2.76 -1.62 3.00
N PHE A 27 3.35 -0.46 3.28
CA PHE A 27 4.44 0.09 2.47
C PHE A 27 5.75 -0.09 3.20
N TYR A 28 6.74 -0.69 2.55
CA TYR A 28 8.08 -0.86 3.10
C TYR A 28 9.07 -0.09 2.25
N GLY A 29 9.96 0.64 2.91
CA GLY A 29 10.87 1.52 2.19
C GLY A 29 11.54 2.55 3.06
N LYS A 30 12.26 3.45 2.41
CA LYS A 30 13.02 4.50 3.06
C LYS A 30 12.14 5.73 3.26
N VAL A 31 12.00 6.19 4.50
CA VAL A 31 11.31 7.46 4.78
C VAL A 31 12.21 8.62 4.38
N THR A 32 11.76 9.48 3.47
CA THR A 32 12.55 10.62 2.97
C THR A 32 12.01 11.97 3.42
N ASN A 33 10.76 12.02 3.88
CA ASN A 33 10.14 13.21 4.42
C ASN A 33 9.12 12.82 5.51
N ALA A 34 9.02 13.62 6.56
CA ALA A 34 7.99 13.52 7.57
C ALA A 34 7.73 14.91 8.15
N GLY A 35 6.48 15.36 8.12
CA GLY A 35 6.10 16.66 8.68
C GLY A 35 5.01 17.36 7.89
N GLY A 36 4.78 18.63 8.23
CA GLY A 36 3.78 19.50 7.63
C GLY A 36 3.10 20.37 8.68
N LYS A 37 2.86 21.65 8.36
CA LYS A 37 2.30 22.62 9.30
C LYS A 37 0.88 22.28 9.72
N ASP A 38 -0.02 22.17 8.75
CA ASP A 38 -1.45 21.93 8.99
C ASP A 38 -1.90 20.54 8.49
N LYS A 39 -1.13 19.95 7.57
CA LYS A 39 -1.40 18.66 6.92
C LYS A 39 -0.14 17.81 6.92
N ALA A 40 0.17 17.22 8.06
CA ALA A 40 1.34 16.36 8.18
C ALA A 40 1.20 15.08 7.33
N ASN A 41 2.33 14.64 6.81
CA ASN A 41 2.44 13.43 6.00
C ASN A 41 3.82 12.79 6.18
N ILE A 42 3.94 11.55 5.73
CA ILE A 42 5.20 10.82 5.59
C ILE A 42 5.36 10.46 4.13
N HIS A 43 6.56 10.68 3.57
CA HIS A 43 6.94 10.22 2.25
C HIS A 43 7.84 9.00 2.42
N ILE A 44 7.41 7.87 1.88
CA ILE A 44 8.19 6.61 1.85
C ILE A 44 8.51 6.24 0.41
N VAL A 45 9.79 5.99 0.13
CA VAL A 45 10.23 5.48 -1.17
C VAL A 45 10.27 3.97 -1.10
N THR A 46 9.39 3.35 -1.87
CA THR A 46 9.26 1.89 -2.05
C THR A 46 9.89 1.48 -3.38
N ASP A 47 10.34 0.23 -3.48
CA ASP A 47 10.96 -0.28 -4.71
C ASP A 47 9.94 -0.45 -5.86
N GLU A 48 8.69 -0.79 -5.53
CA GLU A 48 7.64 -1.10 -6.51
C GLU A 48 6.87 0.15 -6.97
N LEU A 49 6.47 1.02 -6.05
CA LEU A 49 5.57 2.15 -6.32
C LEU A 49 6.30 3.50 -6.35
N GLY A 50 7.61 3.51 -6.08
CA GLY A 50 8.37 4.74 -5.86
C GLY A 50 7.89 5.48 -4.62
N THR A 51 7.74 6.80 -4.71
CA THR A 51 7.34 7.64 -3.57
C THR A 51 5.85 7.53 -3.29
N VAL A 52 5.51 7.03 -2.10
CA VAL A 52 4.15 7.01 -1.55
C VAL A 52 4.05 8.08 -0.46
N ILE A 53 3.01 8.91 -0.54
CA ILE A 53 2.73 9.97 0.42
C ILE A 53 1.54 9.55 1.28
N ILE A 54 1.73 9.51 2.59
CA ILE A 54 0.73 9.01 3.54
C ILE A 54 0.37 10.12 4.51
N LYS A 55 -0.90 10.50 4.57
CA LYS A 55 -1.38 11.50 5.53
C LYS A 55 -1.17 10.96 6.94
N THR A 56 -0.48 11.73 7.77
CA THR A 56 -0.04 11.27 9.09
C THR A 56 -0.51 12.25 10.17
N PRO A 57 -1.06 11.79 11.30
CA PRO A 57 -1.41 12.67 12.41
C PRO A 57 -0.18 13.44 12.92
N ILE A 58 -0.31 14.76 13.09
CA ILE A 58 0.75 15.59 13.70
C ILE A 58 1.14 15.02 15.08
N SER A 59 0.13 14.60 15.86
CA SER A 59 0.33 14.02 17.19
C SER A 59 1.13 12.71 17.21
N PHE A 60 1.21 11.99 16.09
CA PHE A 60 2.11 10.84 15.98
C PHE A 60 3.55 11.32 15.85
N LEU A 61 3.82 12.29 14.96
CA LEU A 61 5.15 12.84 14.74
C LEU A 61 5.68 13.59 15.98
N GLU A 62 4.81 14.23 16.76
CA GLU A 62 5.19 14.90 18.02
C GLU A 62 5.61 13.93 19.12
N LYS A 63 5.04 12.72 19.14
CA LYS A 63 5.30 11.70 20.17
C LYS A 63 6.41 10.74 19.79
N TYR A 64 6.80 10.71 18.53
CA TYR A 64 7.82 9.80 18.05
C TYR A 64 9.21 10.42 18.35
N ASP A 65 9.89 9.85 19.35
CA ASP A 65 11.12 10.42 19.91
C ASP A 65 12.39 10.08 19.12
N GLU A 66 12.29 9.24 18.08
CA GLU A 66 13.43 8.85 17.25
C GLU A 66 13.47 9.58 15.90
N ASN A 67 14.63 9.62 15.26
CA ASN A 67 14.72 10.10 13.89
C ASN A 67 14.10 9.09 12.91
N LEU A 68 13.04 9.49 12.20
CA LEU A 68 12.41 8.73 11.11
C LEU A 68 13.17 8.86 9.78
N LEU A 69 13.78 10.02 9.55
CA LEU A 69 14.28 10.41 8.23
C LEU A 69 15.48 9.55 7.84
N TYR A 70 15.43 9.09 6.59
CA TYR A 70 16.42 8.27 5.90
C TYR A 70 16.66 6.88 6.50
N LYS A 71 15.76 6.40 7.36
CA LYS A 71 15.72 5.01 7.83
C LYS A 71 14.67 4.21 7.06
N THR A 72 14.83 2.88 7.06
CA THR A 72 13.86 1.95 6.48
C THR A 72 12.82 1.59 7.52
N PHE A 73 11.55 1.70 7.15
CA PHE A 73 10.41 1.34 8.00
C PHE A 73 9.34 0.64 7.16
N GLY A 74 8.44 -0.07 7.84
CA GLY A 74 7.12 -0.38 7.32
C GLY A 74 6.12 0.69 7.77
N ILE A 75 5.14 1.02 6.93
CA ILE A 75 4.01 1.87 7.30
C ILE A 75 2.74 1.10 6.94
N ARG A 76 1.90 0.85 7.95
CA ARG A 76 0.53 0.40 7.75
C ARG A 76 -0.35 1.63 7.51
N ALA A 77 -1.10 1.61 6.44
CA ALA A 77 -2.01 2.68 6.05
C ALA A 77 -3.37 2.11 5.65
N THR A 78 -4.42 2.91 5.78
CA THR A 78 -5.72 2.67 5.17
C THR A 78 -5.92 3.58 3.97
N GLY A 79 -6.74 3.16 3.01
CA GLY A 79 -7.09 3.98 1.87
C GLY A 79 -8.13 3.28 1.00
N LYS A 80 -8.33 3.79 -0.21
CA LYS A 80 -9.27 3.23 -1.16
C LYS A 80 -8.56 2.45 -2.25
N GLN A 81 -9.13 1.30 -2.61
CA GLN A 81 -8.70 0.47 -3.72
C GLN A 81 -9.85 0.28 -4.72
N HIS A 82 -9.55 0.36 -6.00
CA HIS A 82 -10.51 0.02 -7.03
C HIS A 82 -10.73 -1.51 -7.02
N SER A 83 -11.96 -1.93 -6.72
CA SER A 83 -12.28 -3.35 -6.44
C SER A 83 -11.97 -4.30 -7.60
N GLU A 84 -12.02 -3.83 -8.84
CA GLU A 84 -11.81 -4.69 -10.02
C GLU A 84 -10.37 -4.67 -10.55
N THR A 85 -9.65 -3.56 -10.37
CA THR A 85 -8.33 -3.35 -11.01
C THR A 85 -7.20 -3.42 -10.01
N GLY A 86 -7.51 -3.38 -8.71
CA GLY A 86 -6.52 -3.31 -7.64
C GLY A 86 -5.81 -1.95 -7.54
N GLN A 87 -6.16 -0.97 -8.37
CA GLN A 87 -5.54 0.35 -8.35
C GLN A 87 -5.75 1.03 -6.98
N ILE A 88 -4.70 1.62 -6.43
CA ILE A 88 -4.74 2.33 -5.15
C ILE A 88 -5.01 3.81 -5.40
N ASP A 89 -5.97 4.40 -4.69
CA ASP A 89 -6.13 5.86 -4.62
C ASP A 89 -5.12 6.40 -3.62
N THR A 90 -3.94 6.77 -4.11
CA THR A 90 -2.83 7.26 -3.28
C THR A 90 -3.19 8.53 -2.50
N SER A 91 -4.19 9.30 -2.93
CA SER A 91 -4.62 10.52 -2.23
C SER A 91 -5.43 10.23 -0.96
N SER A 92 -5.99 9.03 -0.86
CA SER A 92 -6.81 8.58 0.27
C SER A 92 -5.99 7.98 1.43
N LEU A 93 -4.69 7.75 1.21
CA LEU A 93 -3.83 7.04 2.15
C LEU A 93 -3.69 7.77 3.49
N SER A 94 -4.06 7.08 4.56
CA SER A 94 -4.05 7.56 5.93
C SER A 94 -3.23 6.62 6.80
N PHE A 95 -2.30 7.19 7.56
CA PHE A 95 -1.41 6.47 8.47
C PHE A 95 -2.22 5.77 9.56
N VAL A 96 -1.84 4.51 9.82
CA VAL A 96 -2.35 3.75 10.97
C VAL A 96 -1.22 3.47 11.95
N GLU A 97 -0.09 2.96 11.47
CA GLU A 97 0.98 2.49 12.34
C GLU A 97 2.34 2.47 11.63
N LEU A 98 3.40 2.77 12.39
CA LEU A 98 4.78 2.58 11.97
C LEU A 98 5.26 1.22 12.45
N ILE A 99 5.85 0.46 11.55
CA ILE A 99 6.38 -0.88 11.81
C ILE A 99 7.89 -0.77 11.76
N ASP A 100 8.55 -1.07 12.88
CA ASP A 100 10.00 -1.13 12.93
C ASP A 100 10.50 -2.23 11.99
N TYR A 101 11.30 -1.81 11.02
CA TYR A 101 11.96 -2.75 10.12
C TYR A 101 13.17 -3.34 10.86
N GLN A 102 12.96 -4.42 11.61
CA GLN A 102 14.08 -5.15 12.18
C GLN A 102 14.90 -5.76 11.04
N ARG A 103 16.15 -5.31 10.91
CA ARG A 103 17.12 -5.79 9.91
C ARG A 103 17.44 -7.28 10.05
N ASN A 104 17.15 -7.85 11.21
CA ASN A 104 17.25 -9.28 11.46
C ASN A 104 16.00 -9.93 10.89
N TYR A 105 16.18 -10.67 9.80
CA TYR A 105 15.21 -11.52 9.14
C TYR A 105 14.35 -12.30 10.16
N ASP A 106 13.18 -11.76 10.52
CA ASP A 106 12.24 -12.43 11.42
C ASP A 106 11.23 -13.22 10.58
N GLU A 107 11.59 -14.48 10.35
CA GLU A 107 10.79 -15.43 9.58
C GLU A 107 9.43 -15.71 10.23
N GLU A 108 9.29 -15.53 11.56
CA GLU A 108 8.03 -15.70 12.26
C GLU A 108 7.08 -14.52 12.07
N TYR A 109 7.59 -13.29 12.07
CA TYR A 109 6.80 -12.09 11.75
C TYR A 109 6.25 -12.16 10.33
N LEU A 110 7.10 -12.51 9.36
CA LEU A 110 6.69 -12.72 7.97
C LEU A 110 5.70 -13.88 7.86
N LYS A 111 5.89 -14.97 8.60
CA LYS A 111 4.92 -16.08 8.66
C LYS A 111 3.58 -15.61 9.24
N GLY A 112 3.58 -14.75 10.25
CA GLY A 112 2.37 -14.15 10.81
C GLY A 112 1.59 -13.28 9.82
N LEU A 113 2.31 -12.45 9.04
CA LEU A 113 1.73 -11.68 7.95
C LEU A 113 1.19 -12.60 6.84
N ARG A 114 1.93 -13.66 6.49
CA ARG A 114 1.51 -14.68 5.51
C ARG A 114 0.25 -15.41 5.96
N GLU A 115 0.16 -15.82 7.22
CA GLU A 115 -1.03 -16.50 7.74
C GLU A 115 -2.24 -15.57 7.82
N LYS A 116 -2.05 -14.28 8.15
CA LYS A 116 -3.12 -13.27 8.08
C LYS A 116 -3.59 -13.04 6.65
N ALA A 117 -2.67 -12.87 5.70
CA ALA A 117 -2.98 -12.70 4.29
C ALA A 117 -3.65 -13.95 3.69
N LYS A 118 -3.13 -15.16 3.96
CA LYS A 118 -3.72 -16.44 3.54
C LYS A 118 -5.16 -16.60 4.03
N LYS A 119 -5.45 -16.25 5.28
CA LYS A 119 -6.82 -16.32 5.83
C LYS A 119 -7.77 -15.36 5.12
N ALA A 120 -7.29 -14.18 4.73
CA ALA A 120 -8.10 -13.21 4.02
C ALA A 120 -8.27 -13.56 2.53
N TRP A 121 -7.32 -14.28 1.91
CA TRP A 121 -7.19 -14.42 0.45
C TRP A 121 -7.36 -15.87 -0.07
N LEU A 122 -7.99 -16.77 0.69
CA LEU A 122 -8.16 -18.17 0.26
C LEU A 122 -8.87 -18.28 -1.09
N GLY A 123 -8.05 -18.40 -2.14
CA GLY A 123 -8.50 -18.52 -3.52
C GLY A 123 -7.39 -18.33 -4.56
N LYS A 124 -6.31 -19.13 -4.49
CA LYS A 124 -5.37 -19.44 -5.60
C LYS A 124 -4.08 -18.61 -5.79
N THR A 125 -3.29 -18.32 -4.75
CA THR A 125 -1.89 -17.90 -5.00
C THR A 125 -0.90 -18.51 -4.02
N ASN A 126 0.17 -19.11 -4.55
CA ASN A 126 1.25 -19.72 -3.77
C ASN A 126 2.14 -18.60 -3.19
N PRO A 127 2.16 -18.40 -1.86
CA PRO A 127 2.87 -17.27 -1.26
C PRO A 127 4.39 -17.32 -1.42
N ASP A 128 4.96 -18.52 -1.58
CA ASP A 128 6.40 -18.70 -1.82
C ASP A 128 6.80 -18.28 -3.23
N GLU A 129 5.87 -18.35 -4.17
CA GLU A 129 6.07 -17.96 -5.57
C GLU A 129 6.05 -16.44 -5.69
N TRP A 130 5.05 -15.78 -5.10
CA TRP A 130 5.00 -14.33 -4.96
C TRP A 130 6.22 -13.76 -4.21
N LEU A 131 6.69 -14.42 -3.15
CA LEU A 131 7.91 -14.01 -2.44
C LEU A 131 9.17 -14.10 -3.30
N ARG A 132 9.26 -15.08 -4.22
CA ARG A 132 10.38 -15.17 -5.17
C ARG A 132 10.33 -14.05 -6.21
N GLU A 133 9.13 -13.67 -6.65
CA GLU A 133 8.93 -12.57 -7.58
C GLU A 133 9.29 -11.22 -6.93
N ILE A 134 8.88 -10.98 -5.69
CA ILE A 134 9.23 -9.76 -4.92
C ILE A 134 10.72 -9.70 -4.58
N ARG A 135 11.37 -10.85 -4.34
CA ARG A 135 12.82 -10.88 -4.10
C ARG A 135 13.66 -10.58 -5.35
N GLY A 136 13.05 -10.60 -6.54
CA GLY A 136 13.71 -10.32 -7.81
C GLY A 136 14.74 -11.39 -8.21
N GLY A 137 14.60 -11.93 -9.42
CA GLY A 137 15.64 -12.72 -10.06
C GLY A 137 16.88 -11.85 -10.33
N TYR A 138 17.79 -11.80 -9.39
CA TYR A 138 19.15 -11.30 -9.57
C TYR A 138 19.98 -12.40 -10.26
N ASP A 139 19.80 -12.59 -11.56
CA ASP A 139 20.84 -13.21 -12.39
C ASP A 139 21.91 -12.15 -12.65
N GLY A 140 23.02 -12.28 -11.93
CA GLY A 140 24.17 -11.39 -12.05
C GLY A 140 24.75 -11.40 -13.46
N ILE A 141 24.60 -10.28 -14.17
CA ILE A 141 25.48 -9.97 -15.30
C ILE A 141 26.76 -9.36 -14.71
N LEU A 142 27.73 -10.23 -14.42
CA LEU A 142 29.11 -9.81 -14.18
C LEU A 142 29.69 -9.27 -15.49
N LEU A 143 30.03 -8.00 -15.49
CA LEU A 143 30.91 -7.38 -16.49
C LEU A 143 32.29 -8.07 -16.41
N HIS A 144 32.76 -8.62 -17.54
CA HIS A 144 34.17 -8.96 -17.74
C HIS A 144 34.82 -7.85 -18.56
N TYR A 145 35.95 -7.34 -18.04
CA TYR A 145 36.92 -6.52 -18.76
C TYR A 145 37.66 -7.35 -19.81
#